data_AF-A0A448ZJD9-F1
#
_entry.id   AF-A0A448ZJD9-F1
#
_cell.length_a   1.000
_cell.length_b   1.000
_cell.length_c   1.000
_cell.angle_alpha   90.00
_cell.angle_beta   90.00
_cell.angle_gamma   90.00
#
_symmetry.space_group_name_H-M   'P 1'
#
loop_
_entity.id
_entity.type
_entity.pdbx_description
1 polymer ?
#
loop_
_entity_poly.entity_id
_entity_poly.type
_entity_poly.pdbx_seq_one_letter_code
_entity_poly.pdbx_strand_id
1 'polypeptide(L)'
;MVLAPRQLAVAVLFLPGSLSLTNPRCQLQRRRHLASTASGPPRPLLALETAPSSHHGQASDNADADSKPDAIAEQEKKFKIVACTSTACSKKRQSLGLDPLSTFGALYSRAAATGVRVEEGPCIGSCKRAPCAAVEHDEYFGSVALEGMTSEEFESDAFLNIVTEEDADRVWSCVENAVKIMAAAEEDD
;
A
#
# COMPACT_ATOMS: atom_id res chain seq x y z
N MET A 1 21.19 73.43 2.31
CA MET A 1 19.93 72.64 2.28
C MET A 1 20.23 71.36 1.52
N VAL A 2 20.45 70.26 2.25
CA VAL A 2 20.92 68.98 1.72
C VAL A 2 19.72 68.03 1.64
N LEU A 3 19.52 67.40 0.48
CA LEU A 3 18.40 66.51 0.19
C LEU A 3 18.41 65.27 1.08
N ALA A 4 17.25 64.95 1.65
CA ALA A 4 17.00 63.69 2.36
C ALA A 4 16.74 62.53 1.36
N PRO A 5 17.17 61.29 1.67
CA PRO A 5 16.95 60.15 0.80
C PRO A 5 15.52 59.60 0.93
N ARG A 6 14.88 59.38 -0.22
CA ARG A 6 13.59 58.68 -0.34
C ARG A 6 13.80 57.20 -0.06
N GLN A 7 13.17 56.68 1.00
CA GLN A 7 13.10 55.24 1.25
C GLN A 7 12.15 54.59 0.23
N LEU A 8 12.66 53.61 -0.53
CA LEU A 8 11.84 52.66 -1.28
C LEU A 8 11.33 51.61 -0.29
N ALA A 9 10.04 51.63 0.01
CA ALA A 9 9.37 50.53 0.69
C ALA A 9 9.12 49.41 -0.33
N VAL A 10 9.77 48.26 -0.15
CA VAL A 10 9.47 47.03 -0.90
C VAL A 10 8.25 46.38 -0.24
N ALA A 11 7.11 46.47 -0.90
CA ALA A 11 5.90 45.76 -0.50
C ALA A 11 6.07 44.26 -0.84
N VAL A 12 6.30 43.44 0.19
CA VAL A 12 6.21 41.99 0.09
C VAL A 12 4.72 41.62 0.11
N LEU A 13 4.15 41.36 -1.07
CA LEU A 13 2.80 40.84 -1.19
C LEU A 13 2.80 39.37 -0.76
N PHE A 14 2.24 39.12 0.42
CA PHE A 14 1.82 37.80 0.89
C PHE A 14 0.71 37.28 -0.04
N LEU A 15 1.03 36.27 -0.85
CA LEU A 15 0.05 35.42 -1.52
C LEU A 15 -0.21 34.20 -0.62
N PRO A 16 -1.42 34.00 -0.07
CA PRO A 16 -1.79 32.71 0.48
C PRO A 16 -1.99 31.73 -0.69
N GLY A 17 -0.92 31.00 -1.01
CA GLY A 17 -0.97 29.85 -1.91
C GLY A 17 -1.68 28.70 -1.23
N SER A 18 -2.99 28.59 -1.44
CA SER A 18 -3.77 27.39 -1.18
C SER A 18 -3.28 26.24 -2.07
N LEU A 19 -2.38 25.41 -1.56
CA LEU A 19 -2.08 24.10 -2.15
C LEU A 19 -3.01 23.05 -1.53
N SER A 20 -4.26 23.06 -1.98
CA SER A 20 -5.15 21.91 -1.86
C SER A 20 -4.92 21.01 -3.06
N LEU A 21 -3.93 20.12 -2.98
CA LEU A 21 -3.74 19.01 -3.93
C LEU A 21 -4.63 17.85 -3.49
N THR A 22 -5.94 18.04 -3.64
CA THR A 22 -6.88 16.92 -3.61
C THR A 22 -6.75 16.15 -4.90
N ASN A 23 -6.15 14.96 -4.81
CA ASN A 23 -6.14 13.94 -5.87
C ASN A 23 -7.60 13.62 -6.28
N PRO A 24 -8.07 13.97 -7.49
CA PRO A 24 -9.48 13.87 -7.85
C PRO A 24 -9.75 12.50 -8.48
N ARG A 25 -9.49 11.40 -7.76
CA ARG A 25 -9.80 10.05 -8.26
C ARG A 25 -10.85 9.27 -7.47
N CYS A 26 -11.65 9.98 -6.67
CA CYS A 26 -12.81 9.39 -6.00
C CYS A 26 -14.06 10.28 -6.15
N GLN A 27 -14.42 10.65 -7.38
CA GLN A 27 -15.74 11.20 -7.68
C GLN A 27 -16.78 10.10 -7.56
N LEU A 28 -17.39 10.11 -6.38
CA LEU A 28 -18.56 9.39 -5.94
C LEU A 28 -19.73 9.56 -6.94
N GLN A 29 -19.90 8.65 -7.90
CA GLN A 29 -21.18 8.49 -8.59
C GLN A 29 -22.20 7.84 -7.66
N ARG A 30 -22.84 8.68 -6.83
CA ARG A 30 -24.16 8.38 -6.26
C ARG A 30 -25.20 8.49 -7.37
N ARG A 31 -25.66 7.37 -7.90
CA ARG A 31 -27.03 7.27 -8.44
C ARG A 31 -27.73 6.06 -7.83
N ARG A 32 -28.69 6.39 -6.95
CA ARG A 32 -29.77 5.51 -6.53
C ARG A 32 -30.57 5.08 -7.76
N HIS A 33 -30.79 3.79 -7.95
CA HIS A 33 -32.05 3.30 -8.47
C HIS A 33 -32.48 2.07 -7.68
N LEU A 34 -33.75 2.11 -7.29
CA LEU A 34 -34.50 1.12 -6.55
C LEU A 34 -34.85 -0.09 -7.44
N ALA A 35 -34.93 -1.25 -6.78
CA ALA A 35 -35.77 -2.42 -7.07
C ALA A 35 -35.67 -3.09 -8.45
N SER A 36 -35.38 -4.41 -8.46
CA SER A 36 -36.42 -5.39 -8.77
C SER A 36 -35.98 -6.83 -8.45
N THR A 37 -36.96 -7.63 -8.10
CA THR A 37 -36.98 -9.03 -7.67
C THR A 37 -36.58 -10.02 -8.76
N ALA A 38 -35.92 -11.12 -8.40
CA ALA A 38 -36.20 -12.45 -8.99
C ALA A 38 -35.58 -13.58 -8.14
N SER A 39 -36.46 -14.43 -7.62
CA SER A 39 -36.17 -15.72 -7.00
C SER A 39 -35.77 -16.77 -8.05
N GLY A 40 -34.75 -17.57 -7.78
CA GLY A 40 -34.43 -18.79 -8.52
C GLY A 40 -33.94 -19.90 -7.58
N PRO A 41 -34.41 -21.16 -7.73
CA PRO A 41 -34.02 -22.27 -6.86
C PRO A 41 -32.61 -22.82 -7.16
N PRO A 42 -32.00 -23.54 -6.20
CA PRO A 42 -30.62 -24.03 -6.29
C PRO A 42 -30.49 -25.25 -7.21
N ARG A 43 -29.37 -25.35 -7.96
CA ARG A 43 -28.99 -26.55 -8.71
C ARG A 43 -28.01 -27.41 -7.89
N PRO A 44 -28.10 -28.74 -7.97
CA PRO A 44 -27.29 -29.67 -7.18
C PRO A 44 -25.85 -29.81 -7.69
N LEU A 45 -24.98 -30.10 -6.72
CA LEU A 45 -23.56 -30.46 -6.80
C LEU A 45 -23.33 -31.89 -7.36
N LEU A 46 -22.05 -32.17 -7.65
CA LEU A 46 -21.34 -33.43 -7.96
C LEU A 46 -20.92 -33.51 -9.44
N ALA A 47 -19.67 -33.76 -9.83
CA ALA A 47 -18.52 -34.36 -9.15
C ALA A 47 -17.21 -33.76 -9.70
N LEU A 48 -16.20 -33.62 -8.84
CA LEU A 48 -14.81 -33.38 -9.25
C LEU A 48 -14.00 -34.64 -8.95
N GLU A 49 -13.46 -35.25 -10.00
CA GLU A 49 -12.52 -36.35 -9.93
C GLU A 49 -11.16 -35.83 -9.43
N THR A 50 -10.66 -36.48 -8.39
CA THR A 50 -9.30 -36.33 -7.85
C THR A 50 -8.28 -36.94 -8.80
N ALA A 51 -7.40 -36.10 -9.35
CA ALA A 51 -6.13 -36.54 -9.95
C ALA A 51 -4.96 -36.14 -9.02
N PRO A 52 -4.08 -37.07 -8.63
CA PRO A 52 -2.87 -36.75 -7.88
C PRO A 52 -1.74 -36.38 -8.86
N SER A 53 -1.46 -35.09 -9.00
CA SER A 53 -0.23 -34.62 -9.66
C SER A 53 0.83 -34.33 -8.62
N SER A 54 1.78 -35.27 -8.51
CA SER A 54 3.07 -35.09 -7.85
C SER A 54 3.82 -33.91 -8.46
N HIS A 55 3.95 -32.81 -7.71
CA HIS A 55 4.94 -31.80 -8.00
C HIS A 55 6.13 -31.97 -7.06
N HIS A 56 7.28 -32.25 -7.68
CA HIS A 56 8.59 -32.24 -7.06
C HIS A 56 8.79 -30.99 -6.20
N GLY A 57 9.17 -31.24 -4.94
CA GLY A 57 9.87 -30.25 -4.14
C GLY A 57 11.21 -29.95 -4.83
N GLN A 58 11.32 -28.73 -5.35
CA GLN A 58 12.60 -28.07 -5.51
C GLN A 58 12.70 -27.06 -4.38
N ALA A 59 13.26 -27.53 -3.27
CA ALA A 59 13.92 -26.65 -2.32
C ALA A 59 15.06 -25.98 -3.09
N SER A 60 14.80 -24.77 -3.56
CA SER A 60 15.88 -23.87 -3.94
C SER A 60 16.33 -23.21 -2.65
N ASP A 61 17.24 -23.88 -1.95
CA ASP A 61 18.12 -23.24 -0.97
C ASP A 61 18.97 -22.22 -1.76
N ASN A 62 18.49 -20.99 -1.85
CA ASN A 62 19.28 -19.87 -2.35
C ASN A 62 19.05 -18.66 -1.44
N ALA A 63 20.17 -18.01 -1.14
CA ALA A 63 20.31 -16.73 -0.46
C ALA A 63 20.30 -16.73 1.07
N ASP A 64 21.38 -17.25 1.67
CA ASP A 64 22.09 -16.43 2.65
C ASP A 64 22.90 -15.40 1.86
N ALA A 65 22.22 -14.33 1.43
CA ALA A 65 22.89 -13.10 1.05
C ALA A 65 23.48 -12.53 2.33
N ASP A 66 24.82 -12.55 2.43
CA ASP A 66 25.63 -11.91 3.48
C ASP A 66 25.56 -10.38 3.31
N SER A 67 24.35 -9.85 3.18
CA SER A 67 24.11 -8.42 3.17
C SER A 67 24.38 -7.91 4.57
N LYS A 68 25.26 -6.92 4.68
CA LYS A 68 25.64 -6.35 5.96
C LYS A 68 24.37 -5.85 6.65
N PRO A 69 24.22 -6.10 7.97
CA PRO A 69 23.05 -5.66 8.71
C PRO A 69 22.83 -4.14 8.62
N ASP A 70 23.91 -3.38 8.43
CA ASP A 70 23.86 -1.93 8.25
C ASP A 70 23.21 -1.51 6.92
N ALA A 71 23.48 -2.21 5.80
CA ALA A 71 22.90 -1.91 4.50
C ALA A 71 21.38 -2.18 4.49
N ILE A 72 20.97 -3.29 5.11
CA ILE A 72 19.55 -3.62 5.32
C ILE A 72 18.86 -2.52 6.13
N ALA A 73 19.45 -2.10 7.25
CA ALA A 73 18.86 -1.09 8.12
C ALA A 73 18.73 0.28 7.44
N GLU A 74 19.65 0.65 6.55
CA GLU A 74 19.51 1.87 5.74
C GLU A 74 18.40 1.75 4.69
N GLN A 75 18.30 0.59 4.02
CA GLN A 75 17.22 0.34 3.06
C GLN A 75 15.84 0.33 3.72
N GLU A 76 15.68 -0.31 4.88
CA GLU A 76 14.40 -0.34 5.61
C GLU A 76 13.83 1.06 5.84
N LYS A 77 14.68 2.06 6.15
CA LYS A 77 14.26 3.45 6.38
C LYS A 77 13.70 4.13 5.13
N LYS A 78 14.11 3.67 3.94
CA LYS A 78 13.64 4.19 2.65
C LYS A 78 12.26 3.65 2.28
N PHE A 79 11.81 2.55 2.88
CA PHE A 79 10.50 1.97 2.63
C PHE A 79 9.43 2.49 3.58
N LYS A 80 8.23 2.65 3.03
CA LYS A 80 7.05 3.10 3.75
C LYS A 80 5.81 2.35 3.29
N ILE A 81 5.05 1.77 4.20
CA ILE A 81 3.75 1.15 3.90
C ILE A 81 2.64 2.13 4.27
N VAL A 82 1.79 2.45 3.30
CA VAL A 82 0.63 3.35 3.47
C VAL A 82 -0.65 2.52 3.49
N ALA A 83 -1.22 2.33 4.67
CA ALA A 83 -2.51 1.68 4.85
C ALA A 83 -3.64 2.66 4.51
N CYS A 84 -4.48 2.31 3.54
CA CYS A 84 -5.60 3.18 3.15
C CYS A 84 -6.69 3.17 4.24
N THR A 85 -6.91 4.32 4.88
CA THR A 85 -7.94 4.51 5.91
C THR A 85 -9.10 5.39 5.44
N SER A 86 -9.21 5.56 4.11
CA SER A 86 -10.32 6.28 3.51
C SER A 86 -11.67 5.68 3.94
N THR A 87 -12.70 6.52 3.97
CA THR A 87 -14.07 6.12 4.32
C THR A 87 -14.57 4.90 3.52
N ALA A 88 -14.11 4.71 2.28
CA ALA A 88 -14.47 3.55 1.47
C ALA A 88 -13.82 2.25 2.00
N CYS A 89 -12.52 2.27 2.30
CA CYS A 89 -11.82 1.14 2.90
C CYS A 89 -12.38 0.78 4.27
N SER A 90 -12.57 1.78 5.14
CA SER A 90 -13.08 1.59 6.50
C SER A 90 -14.49 0.99 6.49
N LYS A 91 -15.37 1.46 5.60
CA LYS A 91 -16.72 0.86 5.44
C LYS A 91 -16.66 -0.56 4.91
N LYS A 92 -15.74 -0.86 3.99
CA LYS A 92 -15.56 -2.22 3.48
C LYS A 92 -15.10 -3.18 4.59
N ARG A 93 -14.15 -2.77 5.43
CA ARG A 93 -13.76 -3.55 6.64
C ARG A 93 -14.92 -3.81 7.58
N GLN A 94 -15.68 -2.76 7.92
CA GLN A 94 -16.85 -2.91 8.78
C GLN A 94 -17.87 -3.89 8.17
N SER A 95 -18.06 -3.88 6.85
CA SER A 95 -18.94 -4.84 6.17
C SER A 95 -18.44 -6.29 6.19
N LEU A 96 -17.14 -6.50 6.43
CA LEU A 96 -16.51 -7.80 6.65
C LEU A 96 -16.49 -8.19 8.14
N GLY A 97 -17.04 -7.37 9.03
CA GLY A 97 -17.03 -7.60 10.48
C GLY A 97 -15.69 -7.28 11.15
N LEU A 98 -14.82 -6.51 10.49
CA LEU A 98 -13.50 -6.14 11.00
C LEU A 98 -13.47 -4.73 11.57
N ASP A 99 -12.54 -4.48 12.49
CA ASP A 99 -12.22 -3.15 12.99
C ASP A 99 -11.73 -2.24 11.83
N PRO A 100 -12.15 -0.95 11.78
CA PRO A 100 -11.75 -0.03 10.71
C PRO A 100 -10.24 0.14 10.56
N LEU A 101 -9.47 -0.09 11.61
CA LEU A 101 -8.01 0.06 11.66
C LEU A 101 -7.28 -1.29 11.75
N SER A 102 -7.97 -2.43 11.66
CA SER A 102 -7.35 -3.75 11.83
C SER A 102 -6.11 -3.98 10.95
N THR A 103 -6.18 -3.74 9.64
CA THR A 103 -5.00 -3.91 8.77
C THR A 103 -3.88 -2.91 9.09
N PHE A 104 -4.21 -1.69 9.52
CA PHE A 104 -3.16 -0.74 9.92
C PHE A 104 -2.45 -1.28 11.17
N GLY A 105 -3.21 -1.74 12.18
CA GLY A 105 -2.66 -2.37 13.37
C GLY A 105 -1.82 -3.60 13.06
N ALA A 106 -2.27 -4.46 12.13
CA ALA A 106 -1.54 -5.64 11.70
C ALA A 106 -0.21 -5.28 11.00
N LEU A 107 -0.20 -4.30 10.10
CA LEU A 107 1.05 -3.86 9.46
C LEU A 107 1.98 -3.16 10.46
N TYR A 108 1.41 -2.33 11.34
CA TYR A 108 2.16 -1.57 12.34
C TYR A 108 2.84 -2.46 13.37
N SER A 109 2.19 -3.56 13.79
CA SER A 109 2.80 -4.51 14.74
C SER A 109 4.05 -5.19 14.18
N ARG A 110 4.10 -5.42 12.85
CA ARG A 110 5.26 -6.00 12.15
C ARG A 110 6.41 -5.01 12.03
N ALA A 111 6.10 -3.73 11.82
CA ALA A 111 7.08 -2.66 11.80
C ALA A 111 7.80 -2.40 13.12
N ALA A 112 7.29 -2.90 14.25
CA ALA A 112 7.99 -2.76 15.52
C ALA A 112 9.37 -3.43 15.56
N ALA A 113 9.62 -4.39 14.65
CA ALA A 113 10.88 -5.14 14.58
C ALA A 113 11.85 -4.63 13.51
N THR A 114 11.47 -3.64 12.69
CA THR A 114 12.28 -3.16 11.55
C THR A 114 12.31 -1.64 11.47
N GLY A 115 13.14 -1.09 10.58
CA GLY A 115 13.18 0.33 10.25
C GLY A 115 12.06 0.80 9.30
N VAL A 116 11.23 -0.10 8.79
CA VAL A 116 10.18 0.21 7.80
C VAL A 116 9.06 1.01 8.45
N ARG A 117 8.69 2.14 7.84
CA ARG A 117 7.60 3.00 8.35
C ARG A 117 6.24 2.46 7.93
N VAL A 118 5.26 2.50 8.83
CA VAL A 118 3.86 2.20 8.51
C VAL A 118 3.00 3.39 8.91
N GLU A 119 2.25 3.93 7.95
CA GLU A 119 1.40 5.10 8.14
C GLU A 119 -0.03 4.85 7.64
N GLU A 120 -0.96 5.60 8.21
CA GLU A 120 -2.31 5.72 7.67
C GLU A 120 -2.31 6.77 6.55
N GLY A 121 -3.02 6.48 5.46
CA GLY A 121 -3.04 7.36 4.31
C GLY A 121 -4.41 7.55 3.67
N PRO A 122 -4.51 8.53 2.74
CA PRO A 122 -5.71 8.78 1.98
C PRO A 122 -6.03 7.62 1.02
N CYS A 123 -7.10 7.79 0.24
CA CYS A 123 -7.48 6.82 -0.79
C CYS A 123 -6.35 6.64 -1.82
N ILE A 124 -5.84 5.41 -1.94
CA ILE A 124 -4.82 5.01 -2.93
C ILE A 124 -5.44 4.61 -4.29
N GLY A 125 -6.71 4.88 -4.54
CA GLY A 125 -7.40 4.54 -5.80
C GLY A 125 -7.94 3.11 -5.90
N SER A 126 -7.52 2.20 -5.02
CA SER A 126 -7.86 0.77 -5.07
C SER A 126 -8.97 0.33 -4.10
N CYS A 127 -9.73 1.28 -3.53
CA CYS A 127 -10.76 0.99 -2.52
C CYS A 127 -11.92 0.09 -2.98
N LYS A 128 -12.06 -0.17 -4.29
CA LYS A 128 -13.04 -1.13 -4.81
C LYS A 128 -12.75 -2.56 -4.33
N ARG A 129 -11.46 -2.87 -4.11
CA ARG A 129 -10.96 -4.16 -3.58
C ARG A 129 -10.35 -3.98 -2.20
N ALA A 130 -10.90 -3.04 -1.43
CA ALA A 130 -10.49 -2.81 -0.06
C ALA A 130 -10.69 -4.07 0.82
N PRO A 131 -9.88 -4.24 1.88
CA PRO A 131 -8.85 -3.31 2.38
C PRO A 131 -7.59 -3.31 1.52
N CYS A 132 -6.95 -2.16 1.36
CA CYS A 132 -5.78 -2.04 0.50
C CYS A 132 -4.67 -1.19 1.13
N ALA A 133 -3.42 -1.47 0.76
CA ALA A 133 -2.24 -0.73 1.18
C ALA A 133 -1.29 -0.55 0.00
N ALA A 134 -0.52 0.53 0.01
CA ALA A 134 0.52 0.79 -0.97
C ALA A 134 1.89 0.78 -0.29
N VAL A 135 2.95 0.47 -1.04
CA VAL A 135 4.32 0.65 -0.56
C VAL A 135 4.92 1.80 -1.33
N GLU A 136 5.53 2.74 -0.63
CA GLU A 136 6.28 3.87 -1.15
C GLU A 136 7.77 3.65 -0.83
N HIS A 137 8.62 4.19 -1.69
CA HIS A 137 10.07 4.18 -1.49
C HIS A 137 10.60 5.60 -1.69
N ASP A 138 11.49 6.07 -0.82
CA ASP A 138 11.91 7.48 -0.74
C ASP A 138 12.58 8.01 -2.03
N GLU A 139 13.09 7.11 -2.88
CA GLU A 139 13.71 7.47 -4.17
C GLU A 139 12.72 7.50 -5.35
N TYR A 140 11.49 7.04 -5.17
CA TYR A 140 10.47 6.98 -6.22
C TYR A 140 9.24 7.82 -5.87
N PHE A 141 8.67 8.48 -6.88
CA PHE A 141 7.42 9.21 -6.70
C PHE A 141 6.22 8.28 -6.86
N GLY A 142 5.52 8.04 -5.76
CA GLY A 142 4.32 7.21 -5.72
C GLY A 142 4.58 5.82 -5.17
N SER A 143 3.64 4.92 -5.44
CA SER A 143 3.70 3.54 -4.98
C SER A 143 4.57 2.67 -5.88
N VAL A 144 5.33 1.76 -5.27
CA VAL A 144 6.18 0.79 -5.96
C VAL A 144 5.52 -0.58 -5.96
N ALA A 145 5.55 -1.24 -7.11
CA ALA A 145 5.15 -2.63 -7.23
C ALA A 145 6.31 -3.55 -6.84
N LEU A 146 6.03 -4.56 -6.02
CA LEU A 146 7.05 -5.45 -5.44
C LEU A 146 6.92 -6.87 -5.97
N GLU A 147 8.02 -7.61 -5.92
CA GLU A 147 8.00 -9.05 -6.17
C GLU A 147 7.10 -9.77 -5.14
N GLY A 148 6.29 -10.72 -5.62
CA GLY A 148 5.31 -11.44 -4.80
C GLY A 148 3.90 -10.82 -4.78
N MET A 149 3.72 -9.64 -5.39
CA MET A 149 2.39 -9.12 -5.73
C MET A 149 1.70 -10.00 -6.78
N THR A 150 0.39 -10.14 -6.66
CA THR A 150 -0.43 -10.71 -7.74
C THR A 150 -0.49 -9.75 -8.94
N SER A 151 -0.80 -10.25 -10.14
CA SER A 151 -0.90 -9.40 -11.34
C SER A 151 -1.87 -8.22 -11.15
N GLU A 152 -2.97 -8.48 -10.46
CA GLU A 152 -3.98 -7.49 -10.10
C GLU A 152 -3.48 -6.38 -9.16
N GLU A 153 -2.57 -6.72 -8.26
CA GLU A 153 -1.92 -5.79 -7.32
C GLU A 153 -0.84 -4.98 -8.01
N PHE A 154 -0.05 -5.65 -8.85
CA PHE A 154 1.00 -5.04 -9.65
C PHE A 154 0.41 -3.98 -10.59
N GLU A 155 -0.69 -4.26 -11.28
CA GLU A 155 -1.37 -3.29 -12.14
C GLU A 155 -1.98 -2.10 -11.39
N SER A 156 -2.21 -2.25 -10.08
CA SER A 156 -2.84 -1.23 -9.24
C SER A 156 -1.86 -0.54 -8.30
N ASP A 157 -0.57 -0.88 -8.39
CA ASP A 157 0.50 -0.44 -7.51
C ASP A 157 0.12 -0.52 -6.01
N ALA A 158 -0.68 -1.53 -5.65
CA ALA A 158 -1.27 -1.64 -4.32
C ALA A 158 -1.63 -3.08 -3.98
N PHE A 159 -1.38 -3.47 -2.73
CA PHE A 159 -1.89 -4.69 -2.14
C PHE A 159 -3.38 -4.58 -1.86
N LEU A 160 -4.11 -5.67 -2.10
CA LEU A 160 -5.57 -5.67 -2.10
C LEU A 160 -6.10 -6.78 -1.19
N ASN A 161 -7.36 -6.64 -0.79
CA ASN A 161 -8.06 -7.61 0.03
C ASN A 161 -7.25 -8.06 1.27
N ILE A 162 -6.63 -7.11 1.98
CA ILE A 162 -5.83 -7.42 3.18
C ILE A 162 -6.76 -7.54 4.38
N VAL A 163 -7.27 -8.75 4.60
CA VAL A 163 -8.38 -9.03 5.54
C VAL A 163 -7.88 -9.82 6.74
N THR A 164 -6.91 -10.72 6.54
CA THR A 164 -6.37 -11.58 7.59
C THR A 164 -4.94 -11.21 7.99
N GLU A 165 -4.42 -11.83 9.03
CA GLU A 165 -3.01 -11.68 9.44
C GLU A 165 -2.08 -12.26 8.38
N GLU A 166 -2.45 -13.37 7.74
CA GLU A 166 -1.67 -13.98 6.65
C GLU A 166 -1.57 -13.05 5.43
N ASP A 167 -2.63 -12.28 5.15
CA ASP A 167 -2.56 -11.25 4.11
C ASP A 167 -1.56 -10.16 4.48
N ALA A 168 -1.51 -9.75 5.75
CA ALA A 168 -0.55 -8.76 6.25
C ALA A 168 0.89 -9.32 6.25
N ASP A 169 1.08 -10.59 6.59
CA ASP A 169 2.36 -11.29 6.47
C ASP A 169 2.85 -11.32 5.03
N ARG A 170 1.96 -11.57 4.07
CA ARG A 170 2.31 -11.53 2.65
C ARG A 170 2.80 -10.15 2.20
N VAL A 171 2.09 -9.08 2.58
CA VAL A 171 2.53 -7.70 2.32
C VAL A 171 3.92 -7.48 2.90
N TRP A 172 4.12 -7.92 4.13
CA TRP A 172 5.38 -7.76 4.85
C TRP A 172 6.54 -8.52 4.20
N SER A 173 6.35 -9.79 3.85
CA SER A 173 7.36 -10.60 3.17
C SER A 173 7.77 -10.01 1.82
N CYS A 174 6.84 -9.40 1.06
CA CYS A 174 7.18 -8.67 -0.16
C CYS A 174 8.11 -7.49 0.11
N VAL A 175 7.85 -6.72 1.19
CA VAL A 175 8.69 -5.59 1.58
C VAL A 175 10.06 -6.05 2.08
N GLU A 176 10.13 -7.07 2.93
CA GLU A 176 11.39 -7.64 3.40
C GLU A 176 12.25 -8.17 2.25
N ASN A 177 11.63 -8.85 1.27
CA ASN A 177 12.33 -9.31 0.08
C ASN A 177 12.89 -8.13 -0.74
N ALA A 178 12.08 -7.09 -0.95
CA ALA A 178 12.50 -5.89 -1.66
C ALA A 178 13.67 -5.18 -0.96
N VAL A 179 13.61 -5.03 0.36
CA VAL A 179 14.71 -4.47 1.17
C VAL A 179 15.99 -5.26 0.98
N LYS A 180 15.93 -6.60 1.05
CA LYS A 180 17.12 -7.46 0.88
C LYS A 180 17.73 -7.34 -0.51
N ILE A 181 16.89 -7.34 -1.55
CA ILE A 181 17.35 -7.20 -2.94
C ILE A 181 18.02 -5.84 -3.15
N MET A 182 17.42 -4.76 -2.64
CA MET A 182 17.98 -3.41 -2.78
C MET A 182 19.25 -3.23 -1.95
N ALA A 183 19.33 -3.84 -0.77
CA ALA A 183 20.53 -3.81 0.07
C ALA A 183 21.70 -4.57 -0.59
N ALA A 184 21.43 -5.74 -1.17
CA ALA A 184 22.44 -6.50 -1.91
C ALA A 184 22.93 -5.74 -3.16
N ALA A 185 22.02 -5.06 -3.87
CA ALA A 185 22.39 -4.27 -5.05
C ALA A 185 23.30 -3.08 -4.72
N GLU A 186 23.15 -2.45 -3.55
CA GLU A 186 24.02 -1.34 -3.11
C GLU A 186 25.43 -1.79 -2.68
N GLU A 187 25.66 -3.08 -2.40
CA GLU A 187 26.98 -3.60 -2.01
C GLU A 187 27.88 -3.90 -3.21
N ASP A 188 27.29 -4.07 -4.40
CA ASP A 188 28.00 -4.41 -5.65
C ASP A 188 28.49 -3.16 -6.43
N ASP A 189 28.09 -1.95 -6.04
CA ASP A 189 28.51 -0.65 -6.61
C ASP A 189 29.68 0.01 -5.86
#